data_AF-A0A430KYM5-F1
#
_entry.id   AF-A0A430KYM5-F1
#
_cell.length_a   1.000
_cell.length_b   1.000
_cell.length_c   1.000
_cell.angle_alpha   90.00
_cell.angle_beta   90.00
_cell.angle_gamma   90.00
#
_symmetry.space_group_name_H-M   'P 1'
#
loop_
_entity.id
_entity.type
_entity.pdbx_description
1 polymer ?
#
loop_
_entity_poly.entity_id
_entity_poly.type
_entity_poly.pdbx_seq_one_letter_code
_entity_poly.pdbx_strand_id
1 'polypeptide(L)'
;MASSSLGEYLEGYMRVPLSLLTSEGFAKCPTTFSDRASVTEFQQFLNNHNQPITSIVAPQELDCILEELEITRPRFRQTLLNSPYVNNKFKIDCLLGQHCLDQARRLLGDSYECMVRIYAIPPELPDKYSHGEICRQALLHDKEPSLCRQWLEKLPPGKEKHMSMVFLRSEIWRAMKDMTSLPGLWEDIKLGNWAKHLAAHRDHMRKIWDGIFEGLEDQERYLDPYTARFVQFKSPTRSQTDRRAIRDEMAKGSLFPNISDQAQRDKLLDNIVKIMLEMEDH
;
A
#
# COMPACT_ATOMS: atom_id res chain seq x y z
N MET A 1 -12.13 3.56 10.13
CA MET A 1 -11.96 2.12 10.41
C MET A 1 -11.97 1.37 9.10
N ALA A 2 -10.88 0.67 8.77
CA ALA A 2 -10.88 -0.55 7.97
C ALA A 2 -9.44 -1.06 7.92
N SER A 3 -9.06 -1.93 8.85
CA SER A 3 -7.97 -2.86 8.58
C SER A 3 -8.52 -3.84 7.53
N SER A 4 -8.30 -3.57 6.25
CA SER A 4 -8.69 -4.51 5.21
C SER A 4 -7.76 -5.71 5.30
N SER A 5 -8.20 -6.74 6.00
CA SER A 5 -7.53 -8.04 5.99
C SER A 5 -7.56 -8.57 4.55
N LEU A 6 -6.49 -9.22 4.10
CA LEU A 6 -6.42 -9.87 2.78
C LEU A 6 -7.66 -10.76 2.48
N GLY A 7 -8.36 -11.23 3.52
CA GLY A 7 -9.60 -12.00 3.40
C GLY A 7 -10.73 -11.31 2.62
N GLU A 8 -10.75 -9.97 2.52
CA GLU A 8 -11.77 -9.24 1.74
C GLU A 8 -11.62 -9.42 0.23
N TYR A 9 -10.43 -9.78 -0.24
CA TYR A 9 -10.12 -9.98 -1.67
C TYR A 9 -10.09 -11.45 -2.08
N LEU A 10 -10.38 -12.37 -1.14
CA LEU A 10 -10.42 -13.80 -1.41
C LEU A 10 -11.69 -14.13 -2.21
N GLU A 11 -11.52 -14.58 -3.45
CA GLU A 11 -12.63 -14.87 -4.36
C GLU A 11 -12.98 -16.35 -4.45
N GLY A 12 -12.03 -17.25 -4.18
CA GLY A 12 -12.30 -18.69 -4.29
C GLY A 12 -11.05 -19.56 -4.34
N TYR A 13 -11.29 -20.87 -4.51
CA TYR A 13 -10.25 -21.88 -4.68
C TYR A 13 -10.34 -22.52 -6.07
N MET A 14 -9.19 -22.77 -6.69
CA MET A 14 -9.07 -23.49 -7.96
C MET A 14 -8.05 -24.63 -7.87
N ARG A 15 -8.21 -25.62 -8.74
CA ARG A 15 -7.18 -26.60 -9.08
C ARG A 15 -6.54 -26.20 -10.39
N VAL A 16 -5.21 -26.11 -10.40
CA VAL A 16 -4.45 -25.62 -11.54
C VAL A 16 -3.26 -26.56 -11.78
N PRO A 17 -3.03 -27.03 -13.01
CA PRO A 17 -1.82 -27.73 -13.40
C PRO A 17 -0.56 -26.87 -13.19
N LEU A 18 0.55 -27.47 -12.78
CA LEU A 18 1.83 -26.76 -12.58
C LEU A 18 2.33 -26.04 -13.85
N SER A 19 1.98 -26.54 -15.04
CA SER A 19 2.28 -25.87 -16.33
C SER A 19 1.62 -24.50 -16.49
N LEU A 20 0.51 -24.26 -15.79
CA LEU A 20 -0.25 -23.02 -15.85
C LEU A 20 0.06 -22.07 -14.69
N LEU A 21 0.97 -22.41 -13.77
CA LEU A 21 1.40 -21.49 -12.73
C LEU A 21 2.63 -20.68 -13.14
N THR A 22 2.61 -19.38 -12.86
CA THR A 22 3.74 -18.46 -13.09
C THR A 22 4.15 -17.77 -11.80
N SER A 23 5.42 -17.42 -11.66
CA SER A 23 5.94 -16.77 -10.44
C SER A 23 5.83 -15.25 -10.55
N GLU A 24 5.23 -14.62 -9.56
CA GLU A 24 5.24 -13.16 -9.40
C GLU A 24 6.56 -12.72 -8.75
N GLY A 25 7.70 -12.83 -9.44
CA GLY A 25 8.94 -12.07 -9.18
C GLY A 25 9.64 -12.19 -7.80
N PHE A 26 9.15 -12.93 -6.82
CA PHE A 26 9.78 -13.06 -5.51
C PHE A 26 11.05 -13.93 -5.59
N ALA A 27 12.21 -13.28 -5.56
CA ALA A 27 13.54 -13.89 -5.73
C ALA A 27 14.06 -14.72 -4.54
N LYS A 28 13.25 -15.01 -3.51
CA LYS A 28 13.68 -15.83 -2.37
C LYS A 28 12.78 -17.03 -2.18
N CYS A 29 13.33 -18.19 -2.52
CA CYS A 29 12.79 -19.49 -2.15
C CYS A 29 12.78 -19.59 -0.61
N PRO A 30 11.70 -20.08 0.03
CA PRO A 30 11.75 -20.50 1.42
C PRO A 30 12.88 -21.53 1.57
N THR A 31 13.72 -21.39 2.59
CA THR A 31 14.91 -22.24 2.85
C THR A 31 14.61 -23.73 2.96
N THR A 32 13.33 -24.11 3.08
CA THR A 32 12.81 -25.47 3.06
C THR A 32 12.86 -26.16 1.69
N PHE A 33 12.98 -25.43 0.57
CA PHE A 33 13.03 -26.00 -0.79
C PHE A 33 14.42 -25.83 -1.41
N SER A 34 15.42 -26.42 -0.75
CA SER A 34 16.76 -26.61 -1.32
C SER A 34 16.74 -27.76 -2.35
N ASP A 35 17.80 -27.90 -3.17
CA ASP A 35 18.00 -28.98 -4.17
C ASP A 35 17.88 -30.43 -3.66
N ARG A 36 17.57 -30.63 -2.37
CA ARG A 36 17.42 -31.92 -1.70
C ARG A 36 15.98 -32.30 -1.35
N ALA A 37 14.99 -31.47 -1.68
CA ALA A 37 13.59 -31.77 -1.38
C ALA A 37 13.10 -32.99 -2.18
N SER A 38 12.43 -33.91 -1.49
CA SER A 38 11.89 -35.15 -2.05
C SER A 38 10.55 -34.93 -2.76
N VAL A 39 10.19 -35.85 -3.67
CA VAL A 39 8.88 -35.88 -4.35
C VAL A 39 7.73 -35.84 -3.34
N THR A 40 7.86 -36.58 -2.24
CA THR A 40 6.84 -36.67 -1.18
C THR A 40 6.66 -35.35 -0.44
N GLU A 41 7.73 -34.59 -0.17
CA GLU A 41 7.66 -33.28 0.48
C GLU A 41 6.98 -32.25 -0.41
N PHE A 42 7.27 -32.25 -1.72
CA PHE A 42 6.57 -31.40 -2.68
C PHE A 42 5.09 -31.77 -2.80
N GLN A 43 4.73 -33.07 -2.84
CA GLN A 43 3.34 -33.49 -2.84
C GLN A 43 2.61 -33.06 -1.57
N GLN A 44 3.24 -33.21 -0.40
CA GLN A 44 2.66 -32.77 0.87
C GLN A 44 2.45 -31.25 0.92
N PHE A 45 3.39 -30.47 0.38
CA PHE A 45 3.29 -29.02 0.31
C PHE A 45 2.15 -28.58 -0.63
N LEU A 46 2.12 -29.10 -1.86
CA LEU A 46 1.14 -28.71 -2.88
C LEU A 46 -0.28 -29.22 -2.59
N ASN A 47 -0.40 -30.32 -1.85
CA ASN A 47 -1.69 -30.89 -1.43
C ASN A 47 -2.13 -30.40 -0.03
N ASN A 48 -1.41 -29.45 0.58
CA ASN A 48 -1.77 -28.96 1.90
C ASN A 48 -3.06 -28.12 1.82
N HIS A 49 -4.20 -28.77 2.09
CA HIS A 49 -5.51 -28.13 2.10
C HIS A 49 -5.64 -27.01 3.14
N ASN A 50 -4.83 -27.02 4.19
CA ASN A 50 -4.83 -25.98 5.23
C ASN A 50 -3.99 -24.75 4.82
N GLN A 51 -3.09 -24.90 3.84
CA GLN A 51 -2.26 -23.82 3.32
C GLN A 51 -2.13 -23.90 1.79
N PRO A 52 -3.22 -23.66 1.03
CA PRO A 52 -3.17 -23.65 -0.43
C PRO A 52 -2.23 -22.56 -0.96
N ILE A 53 -1.70 -22.78 -2.16
CA ILE A 53 -0.81 -21.84 -2.83
C ILE A 53 -1.55 -20.53 -3.06
N THR A 54 -0.91 -19.42 -2.75
CA THR A 54 -1.53 -18.10 -2.91
C THR A 54 -1.32 -17.61 -4.32
N SER A 55 -2.42 -17.31 -5.00
CA SER A 55 -2.43 -16.74 -6.33
C SER A 55 -3.11 -15.39 -6.33
N ILE A 56 -2.52 -14.46 -7.07
CA ILE A 56 -3.00 -13.09 -7.22
C ILE A 56 -3.36 -12.90 -8.68
N VAL A 57 -4.58 -12.45 -8.93
CA VAL A 57 -5.11 -12.22 -10.28
C VAL A 57 -5.82 -10.87 -10.29
N ALA A 58 -5.74 -10.16 -11.42
CA ALA A 58 -6.53 -8.96 -11.61
C ALA A 58 -8.04 -9.28 -11.61
N PRO A 59 -8.95 -8.45 -11.08
CA PRO A 59 -10.39 -8.65 -11.14
C PRO A 59 -10.89 -8.78 -12.56
N GLN A 60 -10.40 -7.94 -13.49
CA GLN A 60 -10.76 -8.00 -14.90
C GLN A 60 -10.28 -9.31 -15.54
N GLU A 61 -9.06 -9.73 -15.21
CA GLU A 61 -8.51 -11.00 -15.68
C GLU A 61 -9.27 -12.19 -15.09
N LEU A 62 -9.64 -12.12 -13.80
CA LEU A 62 -10.49 -13.12 -13.17
C LEU A 62 -11.87 -13.15 -13.82
N ASP A 63 -12.47 -11.99 -14.13
CA ASP A 63 -13.76 -11.93 -14.82
C ASP A 63 -13.65 -12.58 -16.21
N CYS A 64 -12.59 -12.31 -16.99
CA CYS A 64 -12.33 -13.00 -18.25
C CYS A 64 -12.16 -14.52 -18.08
N ILE A 65 -11.37 -14.97 -17.09
CA ILE A 65 -11.16 -16.38 -16.79
C ILE A 65 -12.49 -17.05 -16.44
N LEU A 66 -13.30 -16.40 -15.60
CA LEU A 66 -14.59 -16.92 -15.16
C LEU A 66 -15.60 -16.97 -16.30
N GLU A 67 -15.65 -15.94 -17.15
CA GLU A 67 -16.49 -15.91 -18.36
C GLU A 67 -16.14 -17.06 -19.30
N GLU A 68 -14.85 -17.28 -19.59
CA GLU A 68 -14.40 -18.38 -20.47
C GLU A 68 -14.52 -19.78 -19.86
N LEU A 69 -14.60 -19.88 -18.53
CA LEU A 69 -14.93 -21.10 -17.82
C LEU A 69 -16.44 -21.31 -17.66
N GLU A 70 -17.27 -20.37 -18.14
CA GLU A 70 -18.73 -20.36 -18.00
C GLU A 70 -19.19 -20.38 -16.52
N ILE A 71 -18.42 -19.70 -15.65
CA ILE A 71 -18.66 -19.60 -14.21
C ILE A 71 -18.96 -18.15 -13.85
N THR A 72 -19.98 -17.92 -13.03
CA THR A 72 -20.24 -16.58 -12.49
C THR A 72 -19.43 -16.34 -11.21
N ARG A 73 -19.00 -15.10 -10.97
CA ARG A 73 -18.26 -14.72 -9.76
C ARG A 73 -18.92 -15.15 -8.43
N PRO A 74 -20.25 -15.03 -8.24
CA PRO A 74 -20.91 -15.55 -7.04
C PRO A 74 -20.79 -17.08 -6.91
N ARG A 75 -20.85 -17.81 -8.02
CA ARG A 75 -20.67 -19.28 -8.06
C ARG A 75 -19.22 -19.67 -7.80
N PHE A 76 -18.27 -18.86 -8.25
CA PHE A 76 -16.86 -19.04 -7.91
C PHE A 76 -16.61 -18.86 -6.41
N ARG A 77 -17.21 -17.84 -5.77
CA ARG A 77 -17.14 -17.64 -4.31
C ARG A 77 -17.71 -18.80 -3.49
N GLN A 78 -18.62 -19.59 -4.04
CA GLN A 78 -19.12 -20.79 -3.37
C GLN A 78 -18.04 -21.87 -3.18
N THR A 79 -16.93 -21.82 -3.92
CA THR A 79 -15.78 -22.71 -3.70
C THR A 79 -15.10 -22.48 -2.35
N LEU A 80 -15.35 -21.35 -1.68
CA LEU A 80 -14.86 -21.12 -0.32
C LEU A 80 -15.48 -22.09 0.70
N LEU A 81 -16.65 -22.64 0.38
CA LEU A 81 -17.39 -23.59 1.22
C LEU A 81 -17.49 -24.99 0.57
N ASN A 82 -17.27 -25.08 -0.74
CA ASN A 82 -17.47 -26.29 -1.54
C ASN A 82 -16.16 -26.71 -2.26
N SER A 83 -16.25 -27.66 -3.20
CA SER A 83 -15.09 -28.14 -3.97
C SER A 83 -14.52 -27.05 -4.91
N PRO A 84 -13.19 -27.03 -5.12
CA PRO A 84 -12.54 -26.06 -6.01
C PRO A 84 -12.91 -26.30 -7.48
N TYR A 85 -12.90 -25.23 -8.28
CA TYR A 85 -13.04 -25.34 -9.73
C TYR A 85 -11.73 -25.74 -10.41
N VAL A 86 -11.79 -26.45 -11.53
CA VAL A 86 -10.61 -26.85 -12.29
C VAL A 86 -10.34 -25.83 -13.39
N ASN A 87 -9.15 -25.23 -13.39
CA ASN A 87 -8.65 -24.38 -14.47
C ASN A 87 -7.54 -25.10 -15.24
N ASN A 88 -7.84 -25.51 -16.47
CA ASN A 88 -6.90 -26.18 -17.38
C ASN A 88 -6.54 -25.33 -18.60
N LYS A 89 -6.89 -24.03 -18.60
CA LYS A 89 -6.76 -23.17 -19.78
C LYS A 89 -5.87 -21.96 -19.53
N PHE A 90 -6.02 -21.29 -18.39
CA PHE A 90 -5.40 -19.98 -18.15
C PHE A 90 -4.20 -20.09 -17.23
N LYS A 91 -3.18 -19.29 -17.55
CA LYS A 91 -2.05 -19.11 -16.65
C LYS A 91 -2.47 -18.26 -15.45
N ILE A 92 -1.95 -18.59 -14.28
CA ILE A 92 -2.23 -17.89 -13.02
C ILE A 92 -0.91 -17.59 -12.33
N ASP A 93 -0.72 -16.33 -11.97
CA ASP A 93 0.41 -15.90 -11.16
C ASP A 93 0.23 -16.33 -9.70
N CYS A 94 1.32 -16.81 -9.10
CA CYS A 94 1.35 -17.29 -7.73
C CYS A 94 2.55 -16.76 -6.94
N LEU A 95 2.36 -16.67 -5.62
CA LEU A 95 3.37 -16.28 -4.64
C LEU A 95 4.30 -17.44 -4.29
N LEU A 96 4.81 -18.11 -5.33
CA LEU A 96 5.88 -19.08 -5.23
C LEU A 96 7.06 -18.58 -6.07
N GLY A 97 8.27 -18.77 -5.56
CA GLY A 97 9.47 -18.43 -6.32
C GLY A 97 9.63 -19.34 -7.53
N GLN A 98 10.09 -18.78 -8.66
CA GLN A 98 10.28 -19.49 -9.92
C GLN A 98 11.06 -20.81 -9.77
N HIS A 99 12.11 -20.82 -8.94
CA HIS A 99 12.91 -22.01 -8.65
C HIS A 99 12.09 -23.17 -8.06
N CYS A 100 11.12 -22.86 -7.18
CA CYS A 100 10.24 -23.84 -6.56
C CYS A 100 9.29 -24.46 -7.60
N LEU A 101 8.73 -23.63 -8.50
CA LEU A 101 7.88 -24.10 -9.60
C LEU A 101 8.67 -25.00 -10.57
N ASP A 102 9.90 -24.62 -10.91
CA ASP A 102 10.73 -25.39 -11.84
C ASP A 102 11.13 -26.75 -11.24
N GLN A 103 11.47 -26.80 -9.95
CA GLN A 103 11.72 -28.06 -9.26
C GLN A 103 10.46 -28.93 -9.15
N ALA A 104 9.31 -28.35 -8.81
CA ALA A 104 8.04 -29.07 -8.72
C ALA A 104 7.67 -29.72 -10.07
N ARG A 105 7.85 -29.00 -11.19
CA ARG A 105 7.63 -29.54 -12.54
C ARG A 105 8.58 -30.69 -12.88
N ARG A 106 9.86 -30.56 -12.53
CA ARG A 106 10.86 -31.62 -12.76
C ARG A 106 10.53 -32.90 -11.99
N LEU A 107 10.01 -32.77 -10.77
CA LEU A 107 9.76 -33.90 -9.87
C LEU A 107 8.37 -34.53 -10.04
N LEU A 108 7.34 -33.72 -10.30
CA LEU A 108 5.94 -34.16 -10.32
C LEU A 108 5.32 -34.18 -11.71
N GLY A 109 5.95 -33.52 -12.68
CA GLY A 109 5.44 -33.36 -14.03
C GLY A 109 4.51 -32.14 -14.19
N ASP A 110 4.40 -31.68 -15.44
CA ASP A 110 3.68 -30.46 -15.82
C ASP A 110 2.15 -30.56 -15.69
N SER A 111 1.62 -31.79 -15.70
CA SER A 111 0.20 -32.10 -15.55
C SER A 111 -0.24 -32.30 -14.10
N TYR A 112 0.68 -32.17 -13.13
CA TYR A 112 0.34 -32.31 -11.73
C TYR A 112 -0.58 -31.15 -11.29
N GLU A 113 -1.76 -31.48 -10.78
CA GLU A 113 -2.73 -30.50 -10.30
C GLU A 113 -2.46 -30.12 -8.85
N CYS A 114 -2.51 -28.82 -8.55
CA CYS A 114 -2.36 -28.30 -7.19
C CYS A 114 -3.49 -27.33 -6.85
N MET A 115 -3.76 -27.17 -5.55
CA MET A 115 -4.81 -26.27 -5.08
C MET A 115 -4.25 -24.86 -4.88
N VAL A 116 -4.88 -23.89 -5.52
CA VAL A 116 -4.58 -22.47 -5.38
C VAL A 116 -5.77 -21.73 -4.78
N ARG A 117 -5.49 -20.73 -3.94
CA ARG A 117 -6.47 -19.74 -3.50
C ARG A 117 -6.29 -18.48 -4.33
N ILE A 118 -7.37 -18.01 -4.93
CA ILE A 118 -7.38 -16.86 -5.83
C ILE A 118 -7.80 -15.63 -5.05
N TYR A 119 -6.88 -14.66 -4.99
CA TYR A 119 -7.20 -13.30 -4.59
C TYR A 119 -7.41 -12.46 -5.85
N ALA A 120 -8.60 -11.89 -6.04
CA ALA A 120 -8.80 -10.89 -7.08
C ALA A 120 -8.40 -9.53 -6.56
N ILE A 121 -7.15 -9.17 -6.81
CA ILE A 121 -6.60 -7.90 -6.37
C ILE A 121 -6.53 -7.00 -7.62
N PRO A 122 -7.30 -5.90 -7.68
CA PRO A 122 -7.23 -4.91 -8.77
C PRO A 122 -5.77 -4.61 -9.17
N PRO A 123 -5.35 -4.89 -10.44
CA PRO A 123 -3.98 -4.59 -10.91
C PRO A 123 -3.77 -3.07 -10.95
N GLU A 124 -4.88 -2.37 -11.01
CA GLU A 124 -5.03 -0.96 -10.91
C GLU A 124 -5.95 -0.72 -9.72
N LEU A 125 -5.58 0.15 -8.80
CA LEU A 125 -6.55 1.20 -8.52
C LEU A 125 -5.91 2.44 -9.14
N PRO A 126 -6.24 2.73 -10.42
CA PRO A 126 -5.91 4.02 -11.01
C PRO A 126 -6.86 4.96 -10.26
N ASP A 127 -6.36 5.58 -9.18
CA ASP A 127 -7.05 6.43 -8.20
C ASP A 127 -6.78 6.06 -6.72
N LYS A 128 -6.01 4.99 -6.39
CA LYS A 128 -5.70 4.69 -4.97
C LYS A 128 -4.70 5.66 -4.35
N TYR A 129 -3.71 6.03 -5.14
CA TYR A 129 -2.63 6.89 -4.68
C TYR A 129 -2.90 8.26 -5.23
N SER A 130 -3.04 9.21 -4.31
CA SER A 130 -3.00 10.61 -4.69
C SER A 130 -1.71 10.89 -5.47
N HIS A 131 -1.73 11.94 -6.29
CA HIS A 131 -0.51 12.38 -6.95
C HIS A 131 0.64 12.61 -5.94
N GLY A 132 0.31 13.07 -4.73
CA GLY A 132 1.27 13.19 -3.64
C GLY A 132 1.88 11.87 -3.24
N GLU A 133 1.07 10.85 -2.96
CA GLU A 133 1.58 9.57 -2.50
C GLU A 133 2.48 8.92 -3.56
N ILE A 134 2.13 9.05 -4.84
CA ILE A 134 3.00 8.63 -5.95
C ILE A 134 4.37 9.35 -5.90
N CYS A 135 4.36 10.67 -5.70
CA CYS A 135 5.60 11.44 -5.56
C CYS A 135 6.39 11.10 -4.29
N ARG A 136 5.72 10.83 -3.18
CA ARG A 136 6.35 10.44 -1.91
C ARG A 136 7.13 9.14 -2.08
N GLN A 137 6.55 8.15 -2.74
CA GLN A 137 7.20 6.88 -3.03
C GLN A 137 8.40 7.06 -3.95
N ALA A 138 8.27 7.86 -5.01
CA ALA A 138 9.40 8.19 -5.88
C ALA A 138 10.57 8.84 -5.10
N LEU A 139 10.27 9.73 -4.14
CA LEU A 139 11.25 10.39 -3.28
C LEU A 139 11.95 9.45 -2.28
N LEU A 140 11.20 8.49 -1.72
CA LEU A 140 11.78 7.46 -0.83
C LEU A 140 12.77 6.57 -1.58
N HIS A 141 12.49 6.28 -2.85
CA HIS A 141 13.31 5.48 -3.75
C HIS A 141 14.24 6.31 -4.65
N ASP A 142 14.56 7.56 -4.28
CA ASP A 142 15.44 8.46 -5.03
C ASP A 142 16.85 7.88 -5.28
N LYS A 143 17.30 6.93 -4.45
CA LYS A 143 18.56 6.19 -4.63
C LYS A 143 18.46 5.01 -5.61
N GLU A 144 17.26 4.65 -6.06
CA GLU A 144 16.95 3.51 -6.92
C GLU A 144 16.21 3.99 -8.18
N PRO A 145 16.95 4.37 -9.24
CA PRO A 145 16.38 5.05 -10.41
C PRO A 145 15.27 4.25 -11.13
N SER A 146 15.36 2.92 -11.13
CA SER A 146 14.35 2.03 -11.71
C SER A 146 13.03 2.09 -10.97
N LEU A 147 13.05 2.00 -9.63
CA LEU A 147 11.84 2.07 -8.79
C LEU A 147 11.24 3.47 -8.79
N CYS A 148 12.09 4.50 -8.70
CA CYS A 148 11.65 5.89 -8.81
C CYS A 148 10.87 6.11 -10.11
N ARG A 149 11.41 5.65 -11.24
CA ARG A 149 10.76 5.74 -12.55
C ARG A 149 9.44 4.98 -12.59
N GLN A 150 9.40 3.74 -12.09
CA GLN A 150 8.17 2.95 -12.02
C GLN A 150 7.07 3.63 -11.20
N TRP A 151 7.42 4.33 -10.12
CA TRP A 151 6.45 5.13 -9.37
C TRP A 151 5.96 6.33 -10.18
N LEU A 152 6.84 7.05 -10.87
CA LEU A 152 6.46 8.23 -11.65
C LEU A 152 5.63 7.91 -12.89
N GLU A 153 5.84 6.74 -13.50
CA GLU A 153 5.04 6.25 -14.63
C GLU A 153 3.57 6.01 -14.27
N LYS A 154 3.23 5.95 -12.97
CA LYS A 154 1.84 5.85 -12.48
C LYS A 154 1.07 7.18 -12.50
N LEU A 155 1.73 8.30 -12.81
CA LEU A 155 1.06 9.60 -12.91
C LEU A 155 0.28 9.71 -14.22
N PRO A 156 -0.88 10.40 -14.23
CA PRO A 156 -1.65 10.61 -15.45
C PRO A 156 -0.83 11.31 -16.54
N PRO A 157 -1.03 10.93 -17.82
CA PRO A 157 -0.34 11.55 -18.95
C PRO A 157 -0.56 13.07 -18.97
N GLY A 158 0.51 13.82 -19.27
CA GLY A 158 0.51 15.30 -19.25
C GLY A 158 0.99 15.95 -17.94
N LYS A 159 1.15 15.18 -16.86
CA LYS A 159 1.76 15.68 -15.60
C LYS A 159 3.28 15.57 -15.54
N GLU A 160 3.88 14.85 -16.47
CA GLU A 160 5.34 14.77 -16.65
C GLU A 160 5.99 16.15 -16.79
N LYS A 161 5.33 17.10 -17.46
CA LYS A 161 5.80 18.50 -17.57
C LYS A 161 5.77 19.26 -16.23
N HIS A 162 4.77 19.02 -15.39
CA HIS A 162 4.70 19.64 -14.06
C HIS A 162 5.74 19.04 -13.13
N MET A 163 5.91 17.73 -13.22
CA MET A 163 6.95 16.99 -12.53
C MET A 163 8.32 17.49 -12.94
N SER A 164 8.65 17.56 -14.23
CA SER A 164 9.96 18.05 -14.67
C SER A 164 10.25 19.47 -14.17
N MET A 165 9.27 20.36 -14.11
CA MET A 165 9.42 21.70 -13.50
C MET A 165 9.68 21.67 -11.98
N VAL A 166 9.11 20.72 -11.25
CA VAL A 166 9.32 20.53 -9.80
C VAL A 166 10.66 19.82 -9.52
N PHE A 167 10.98 18.79 -10.30
CA PHE A 167 12.23 18.03 -10.26
C PHE A 167 13.46 18.86 -10.64
N LEU A 168 13.32 19.81 -11.55
CA LEU A 168 14.42 20.71 -11.96
C LEU A 168 14.80 21.73 -10.87
N ARG A 169 13.99 21.88 -9.81
CA ARG A 169 14.26 22.80 -8.69
C ARG A 169 14.70 22.00 -7.47
N SER A 170 16.02 21.87 -7.30
CA SER A 170 16.66 21.12 -6.21
C SER A 170 16.14 21.49 -4.80
N GLU A 171 15.77 22.76 -4.60
CA GLU A 171 15.24 23.25 -3.32
C GLU A 171 13.86 22.68 -2.99
N ILE A 172 12.97 22.61 -3.99
CA ILE A 172 11.62 22.03 -3.84
C ILE A 172 11.73 20.52 -3.69
N TRP A 173 12.62 19.88 -4.46
CA TRP A 173 12.88 18.45 -4.32
C TRP A 173 13.34 18.08 -2.90
N ARG A 174 14.30 18.84 -2.35
CA ARG A 174 14.76 18.68 -0.98
C ARG A 174 13.63 18.90 0.03
N ALA A 175 12.78 19.91 -0.19
CA ALA A 175 11.64 20.21 0.67
C ALA A 175 10.65 19.06 0.74
N MET A 176 10.31 18.51 -0.42
CA MET A 176 9.43 17.36 -0.55
C MET A 176 10.04 16.13 0.12
N LYS A 177 11.35 15.91 -0.04
CA LYS A 177 12.07 14.80 0.59
C LYS A 177 12.00 14.88 2.11
N ASP A 178 12.20 16.07 2.68
CA ASP A 178 12.15 16.29 4.13
C ASP A 178 10.76 15.98 4.71
N MET A 179 9.68 16.03 3.90
CA MET A 179 8.31 15.76 4.35
C MET A 179 7.86 14.29 4.14
N THR A 180 8.72 13.43 3.58
CA THR A 180 8.35 12.04 3.22
C THR A 180 8.01 11.14 4.41
N SER A 181 8.49 11.50 5.61
CA SER A 181 8.20 10.79 6.87
C SER A 181 6.77 10.99 7.39
N LEU A 182 6.05 11.98 6.84
CA LEU A 182 4.71 12.39 7.27
C LEU A 182 3.65 12.01 6.22
N PRO A 183 3.24 10.73 6.11
CA PRO A 183 2.40 10.25 5.00
C PRO A 183 1.05 10.95 4.90
N GLY A 184 0.43 11.35 6.02
CA GLY A 184 -0.86 12.05 6.03
C GLY A 184 -0.89 13.37 5.26
N LEU A 185 0.26 14.01 5.04
CA LEU A 185 0.33 15.25 4.26
C LEU A 185 0.26 15.02 2.75
N TRP A 186 0.37 13.77 2.30
CA TRP A 186 0.51 13.44 0.88
C TRP A 186 -0.80 13.12 0.17
N GLU A 187 -1.87 12.80 0.90
CA GLU A 187 -3.14 12.38 0.29
C GLU A 187 -3.84 13.52 -0.50
N ASP A 188 -3.89 14.74 0.04
CA ASP A 188 -4.59 15.86 -0.60
C ASP A 188 -3.73 16.65 -1.62
N ILE A 189 -2.52 16.17 -1.90
CA ILE A 189 -1.58 16.86 -2.80
C ILE A 189 -2.04 16.76 -4.26
N LYS A 190 -2.51 17.89 -4.79
CA LYS A 190 -2.58 18.13 -6.22
C LYS A 190 -1.27 18.78 -6.66
N LEU A 191 -0.47 18.08 -7.47
CA LEU A 191 0.86 18.49 -7.95
C LEU A 191 0.99 19.97 -8.37
N GLY A 192 -0.04 20.55 -8.99
CA GLY A 192 -0.05 21.97 -9.39
C GLY A 192 -0.15 22.99 -8.24
N ASN A 193 -0.72 22.60 -7.09
CA ASN A 193 -0.88 23.45 -5.91
C ASN A 193 0.31 23.32 -4.95
N TRP A 194 0.90 22.12 -4.83
CA TRP A 194 2.00 21.87 -3.91
C TRP A 194 3.29 22.59 -4.25
N ALA A 195 3.63 22.70 -5.54
CA ALA A 195 4.78 23.49 -5.97
C ALA A 195 4.66 24.96 -5.55
N LYS A 196 3.44 25.52 -5.48
CA LYS A 196 3.17 26.88 -5.00
C LYS A 196 3.20 26.96 -3.48
N HIS A 197 2.56 26.03 -2.77
CA HIS A 197 2.51 26.02 -1.30
C HIS A 197 3.88 25.74 -0.64
N LEU A 198 4.68 24.83 -1.21
CA LEU A 198 6.05 24.55 -0.72
C LEU A 198 7.02 25.69 -1.03
N ALA A 199 6.90 26.31 -2.21
CA ALA A 199 7.75 27.46 -2.57
C ALA A 199 7.52 28.66 -1.63
N ALA A 200 6.31 28.81 -1.09
CA ALA A 200 5.98 29.93 -0.20
C ALA A 200 6.24 29.63 1.29
N HIS A 201 6.09 28.38 1.77
CA HIS A 201 6.04 28.11 3.22
C HIS A 201 6.76 26.82 3.69
N ARG A 202 7.76 26.32 2.94
CA ARG A 202 8.51 25.09 3.26
C ARG A 202 8.93 24.99 4.72
N ASP A 203 9.70 25.96 5.19
CA ASP A 203 10.36 25.88 6.50
C ASP A 203 9.34 25.97 7.64
N HIS A 204 8.22 26.64 7.39
CA HIS A 204 7.15 26.79 8.37
C HIS A 204 6.37 25.48 8.54
N MET A 205 5.99 24.82 7.43
CA MET A 205 5.25 23.55 7.48
C MET A 205 6.04 22.46 8.21
N ARG A 206 7.34 22.29 7.89
CA ARG A 206 8.16 21.28 8.59
C ARG A 206 8.30 21.60 10.07
N LYS A 207 8.58 22.86 10.44
CA LYS A 207 8.69 23.29 11.85
C LYS A 207 7.43 23.03 12.68
N ILE A 208 6.24 23.22 12.09
CA ILE A 208 4.99 22.92 12.77
C ILE A 208 4.91 21.44 13.11
N TRP A 209 5.14 20.57 12.11
CA TRP A 209 5.05 19.12 12.31
C TRP A 209 6.16 18.58 13.21
N ASP A 210 7.37 19.15 13.15
CA ASP A 210 8.45 18.88 14.11
C ASP A 210 8.02 19.22 15.54
N GLY A 211 7.36 20.38 15.73
CA GLY A 211 6.80 20.77 17.02
C GLY A 211 5.68 19.84 17.50
N ILE A 212 4.82 19.33 16.60
CA ILE A 212 3.77 18.37 16.95
C ILE A 212 4.40 17.06 17.44
N PHE A 213 5.40 16.56 16.72
CA PHE A 213 6.04 15.28 16.99
C PHE A 213 7.29 15.39 17.89
N GLU A 214 7.50 16.52 18.57
CA GLU A 214 8.70 16.74 19.39
C GLU A 214 8.84 15.64 20.47
N GLY A 215 9.93 14.87 20.39
CA GLY A 215 10.21 13.70 21.21
C GLY A 215 9.26 12.52 20.99
N LEU A 216 8.68 12.42 19.80
CA LEU A 216 7.88 11.32 19.23
C LEU A 216 8.17 11.18 17.71
N GLU A 217 9.41 11.42 17.30
CA GLU A 217 9.82 11.49 15.89
C GLU A 217 9.56 10.17 15.14
N ASP A 218 9.62 9.03 15.85
CA ASP A 218 9.34 7.70 15.30
C ASP A 218 7.84 7.50 14.97
N GLN A 219 6.97 8.35 15.53
CA GLN A 219 5.53 8.32 15.31
C GLN A 219 5.07 9.10 14.08
N GLU A 220 5.94 9.90 13.45
CA GLU A 220 5.61 10.68 12.24
C GLU A 220 4.98 9.81 11.14
N ARG A 221 5.46 8.56 11.02
CA ARG A 221 4.99 7.57 10.04
C ARG A 221 3.53 7.14 10.20
N TYR A 222 2.92 7.43 11.35
CA TYR A 222 1.53 7.08 11.65
C TYR A 222 0.55 8.22 11.41
N LEU A 223 1.04 9.40 11.00
CA LEU A 223 0.20 10.54 10.66
C LEU A 223 -0.77 10.17 9.54
N ASP A 224 -2.06 10.23 9.83
CA ASP A 224 -3.11 10.00 8.85
C ASP A 224 -3.58 11.32 8.20
N PRO A 225 -4.20 11.24 7.02
CA PRO A 225 -4.64 12.42 6.29
C PRO A 225 -5.72 13.26 6.98
N TYR A 226 -6.63 12.62 7.71
CA TYR A 226 -7.68 13.33 8.44
C TYR A 226 -7.05 14.19 9.54
N THR A 227 -6.13 13.63 10.34
CA THR A 227 -5.40 14.39 11.36
C THR A 227 -4.61 15.54 10.75
N ALA A 228 -3.89 15.28 9.65
CA ALA A 228 -3.12 16.30 8.94
C ALA A 228 -4.00 17.50 8.52
N ARG A 229 -5.11 17.21 7.85
CA ARG A 229 -6.06 18.22 7.37
C ARG A 229 -6.77 18.94 8.51
N PHE A 230 -7.11 18.24 9.59
CA PHE A 230 -7.80 18.83 10.72
C PHE A 230 -6.89 19.82 11.46
N VAL A 231 -5.64 19.45 11.73
CA VAL A 231 -4.73 20.25 12.55
C VAL A 231 -4.14 21.43 11.78
N GLN A 232 -3.84 21.29 10.48
CA GLN A 232 -3.14 22.33 9.70
C GLN A 232 -3.87 23.68 9.60
N PHE A 233 -5.18 23.71 9.87
CA PHE A 233 -6.01 24.92 9.80
C PHE A 233 -6.44 25.43 11.20
N LYS A 234 -5.76 25.02 12.28
CA LYS A 234 -6.16 25.32 13.66
C LYS A 234 -5.14 26.18 14.37
N SER A 235 -5.60 27.23 15.04
CA SER A 235 -4.72 28.08 15.86
C SER A 235 -5.06 27.93 17.35
N PRO A 236 -4.75 26.78 17.99
CA PRO A 236 -5.18 26.50 19.36
C PRO A 236 -4.56 27.44 20.41
N THR A 237 -3.47 28.14 20.09
CA THR A 237 -2.89 29.18 20.95
C THR A 237 -3.77 30.43 21.00
N ARG A 238 -4.34 30.84 19.86
CA ARG A 238 -5.16 32.07 19.72
C ARG A 238 -6.67 31.81 19.83
N SER A 239 -7.13 30.61 19.53
CA SER A 239 -8.55 30.23 19.47
C SER A 239 -8.90 29.18 20.53
N GLN A 240 -9.72 29.59 21.52
CA GLN A 240 -10.26 28.65 22.51
C GLN A 240 -11.20 27.62 21.88
N THR A 241 -11.83 27.95 20.76
CA THR A 241 -12.71 27.05 20.01
C THR A 241 -11.89 25.94 19.35
N ASP A 242 -10.79 26.30 18.69
CA ASP A 242 -9.91 25.30 18.06
C ASP A 242 -9.25 24.39 19.10
N ARG A 243 -8.82 24.97 20.23
CA ARG A 243 -8.25 24.20 21.35
C ARG A 243 -9.24 23.18 21.90
N ARG A 244 -10.51 23.56 22.05
CA ARG A 244 -11.57 22.63 22.48
C ARG A 244 -11.81 21.55 21.43
N ALA A 245 -11.96 21.93 20.16
CA ALA A 245 -12.17 20.98 19.08
C ALA A 245 -11.05 19.93 18.97
N ILE A 246 -9.78 20.34 19.12
CA ILE A 246 -8.63 19.42 19.13
C ILE A 246 -8.71 18.43 20.29
N ARG A 247 -9.04 18.91 21.51
CA ARG A 247 -9.19 18.04 22.68
C ARG A 247 -10.33 17.04 22.48
N ASP A 248 -11.46 17.49 21.95
CA ASP A 248 -12.63 16.66 21.72
C ASP A 248 -12.35 15.57 20.68
N GLU A 249 -11.72 15.91 19.55
CA GLU A 249 -11.37 14.91 18.51
C GLU A 249 -10.24 13.97 18.96
N MET A 250 -9.31 14.44 19.79
CA MET A 250 -8.30 13.57 20.40
C MET A 250 -8.93 12.56 21.38
N ALA A 251 -9.89 13.00 22.19
CA ALA A 251 -10.61 12.16 23.15
C ALA A 251 -11.52 11.11 22.47
N LYS A 252 -12.11 11.45 21.31
CA LYS A 252 -12.88 10.51 20.49
C LYS A 252 -12.02 9.44 19.81
N GLY A 253 -10.70 9.63 19.75
CA GLY A 253 -9.80 8.76 18.99
C GLY A 253 -9.78 9.06 17.49
N SER A 254 -10.38 10.16 17.04
CA SER A 254 -10.39 10.56 15.62
C SER A 254 -9.03 11.10 15.17
N LEU A 255 -8.30 11.78 16.07
CA LEU A 255 -6.94 12.23 15.81
C LEU A 255 -5.93 11.14 16.16
N PHE A 256 -4.94 10.97 15.28
CA PHE A 256 -3.90 9.94 15.35
C PHE A 256 -4.45 8.53 15.64
N PRO A 257 -5.40 8.02 14.85
CA PRO A 257 -6.07 6.75 15.12
C PRO A 257 -5.11 5.55 15.08
N ASN A 258 -3.94 5.71 14.47
CA ASN A 258 -2.90 4.69 14.37
C ASN A 258 -1.89 4.71 15.53
N ILE A 259 -2.03 5.63 16.48
CA ILE A 259 -1.21 5.72 17.70
C ILE A 259 -2.11 5.37 18.88
N SER A 260 -1.91 4.17 19.44
CA SER A 260 -2.74 3.63 20.52
C SER A 260 -2.19 3.91 21.92
N ASP A 261 -0.90 4.22 22.06
CA ASP A 261 -0.28 4.51 23.36
C ASP A 261 -0.78 5.84 23.93
N GLN A 262 -1.38 5.80 25.12
CA GLN A 262 -2.02 6.98 25.70
C GLN A 262 -1.02 8.07 26.08
N ALA A 263 0.18 7.71 26.54
CA ALA A 263 1.20 8.70 26.91
C ALA A 263 1.71 9.45 25.66
N GLN A 264 1.87 8.74 24.55
CA GLN A 264 2.20 9.34 23.25
C GLN A 264 1.06 10.26 22.79
N ARG A 265 -0.20 9.83 22.90
CA ARG A 265 -1.36 10.66 22.55
C ARG A 265 -1.46 11.92 23.40
N ASP A 266 -1.26 11.82 24.71
CA ASP A 266 -1.30 12.97 25.63
C ASP A 266 -0.20 13.97 25.29
N LYS A 267 1.00 13.47 24.97
CA LYS A 267 2.12 14.32 24.53
C LYS A 267 1.83 15.01 23.18
N LEU A 268 1.27 14.30 22.20
CA LEU A 268 0.84 14.90 20.93
C LEU A 268 -0.20 16.00 21.16
N LEU A 269 -1.17 15.77 22.04
CA LEU A 269 -2.17 16.77 22.40
C LEU A 269 -1.52 18.02 23.00
N ASP A 270 -0.63 17.82 23.97
CA ASP A 270 0.12 18.88 24.63
C ASP A 270 0.95 19.72 23.65
N ASN A 271 1.61 19.05 22.71
CA ASN A 271 2.38 19.70 21.67
C ASN A 271 1.48 20.52 20.75
N ILE A 272 0.38 19.93 20.24
CA ILE A 272 -0.55 20.62 19.33
C ILE A 272 -1.14 21.87 19.96
N VAL A 273 -1.57 21.82 21.23
CA VAL A 273 -2.20 23.00 21.87
C VAL A 273 -1.21 24.13 22.16
N LYS A 274 0.09 23.84 22.17
CA LYS A 274 1.18 24.82 22.37
C LYS A 274 1.70 25.40 21.05
N ILE A 275 1.35 24.82 19.91
CA ILE A 275 1.81 25.31 18.61
C ILE A 275 1.15 26.64 18.26
N MET A 276 2.01 27.61 18.00
CA MET A 276 1.62 28.89 17.46
C MET A 276 1.65 28.80 15.93
N LEU A 277 0.48 28.61 15.32
CA LEU A 277 0.33 28.94 13.91
C LEU A 277 0.28 30.46 13.79
N GLU A 278 1.39 31.06 13.41
CA GLU A 278 1.42 32.43 12.91
C GLU A 278 0.80 32.41 11.52
N MET A 279 -0.53 32.53 11.45
CA MET A 279 -1.16 32.96 10.22
C MET A 279 -0.83 34.44 10.06
N GLU A 280 0.12 34.75 9.16
CA GLU A 280 0.25 36.10 8.63
C GLU A 280 -1.02 36.38 7.80
N ASP A 281 -1.80 37.35 8.26
CA ASP A 281 -2.95 37.89 7.53
C ASP A 281 -2.46 38.42 6.17
N HIS A 282 -3.05 37.90 5.08
CA HIS A 282 -3.00 38.51 3.74
C HIS A 282 -4.42 38.74 3.25
#